data_AF-X1HWJ3-F1
#
_entry.id   AF-X1HWJ3-F1
#
_cell.length_a   1.000
_cell.length_b   1.000
_cell.length_c   1.000
_cell.angle_alpha   90.00
_cell.angle_beta   90.00
_cell.angle_gamma   90.00
#
_symmetry.space_group_name_H-M   'P 1'
#
loop_
_entity.id
_entity.type
_entity.pdbx_description
1 polymer ?
#
loop_
_entity_poly.entity_id
_entity_poly.type
_entity_poly.pdbx_seq_one_letter_code
_entity_poly.pdbx_strand_id
1 'polypeptide(L)'
;VIVNSSLYPKLTYFLDPSTGQFITDLTNDGWTVSVDTMTASSDPFAPETLRNFLISEYNTGSVGAILVGDLPIAWYQMMNTFWGSPPSYTDFPIDLFYMDLDGIWLDQYKESGGNLIPGSDSIYDTHLGNMEADIFIGRLTTSTVGDDSTLLYEYFQRNHSYRVNNFELSRKALFYIDDDWEYWTSEWAGQLGMVYDSILVVNDPETTIADDYRTRITISHEWISVFAHSWPQGHGFKYNGGNLWSWFYSYEIPGINPIANFYNLFACSNARYTESDNCGGMYTFRTSYGLGALGSAKTGSMLEFQYFY
;
A
#
# COMPACT_ATOMS: atom_id res chain seq x y z
N VAL A 1 15.18 -6.70 -7.64
CA VAL A 1 14.55 -7.03 -6.33
C VAL A 1 15.56 -6.72 -5.24
N ILE A 2 15.17 -5.98 -4.20
CA ILE A 2 16.06 -5.62 -3.10
C ILE A 2 15.48 -6.23 -1.83
N VAL A 3 16.23 -7.09 -1.16
CA VAL A 3 15.75 -7.85 0.00
C VAL A 3 16.59 -7.55 1.24
N ASN A 4 15.94 -7.50 2.40
CA ASN A 4 16.63 -7.37 3.67
C ASN A 4 17.68 -8.50 3.81
N SER A 5 18.93 -8.12 4.06
CA SER A 5 20.07 -9.03 4.11
C SER A 5 19.91 -10.17 5.12
N SER A 6 19.19 -9.95 6.23
CA SER A 6 18.91 -10.97 7.24
C SER A 6 17.80 -11.95 6.84
N LEU A 7 16.91 -11.54 5.93
CA LEU A 7 15.82 -12.37 5.40
C LEU A 7 16.26 -13.17 4.17
N TYR A 8 17.20 -12.65 3.38
CA TYR A 8 17.63 -13.31 2.13
C TYR A 8 17.99 -14.79 2.30
N PRO A 9 18.81 -15.22 3.28
CA PRO A 9 19.13 -16.64 3.47
C PRO A 9 17.91 -17.52 3.74
N LYS A 10 16.83 -16.96 4.30
CA LYS A 10 15.57 -17.66 4.62
C LYS A 10 14.62 -17.74 3.43
N LEU A 11 14.82 -16.89 2.41
CA LEU A 11 13.94 -16.74 1.25
C LEU A 11 14.63 -17.13 -0.07
N THR A 12 15.81 -17.73 -0.03
CA THR A 12 16.57 -18.17 -1.22
C THR A 12 15.78 -19.08 -2.14
N TYR A 13 14.90 -19.93 -1.61
CA TYR A 13 13.99 -20.74 -2.43
C TYR A 13 13.18 -19.91 -3.44
N PHE A 14 12.80 -18.68 -3.09
CA PHE A 14 12.08 -17.77 -3.99
C PHE A 14 12.99 -16.76 -4.68
N LEU A 15 14.02 -16.28 -3.99
CA LEU A 15 14.80 -15.10 -4.37
C LEU A 15 16.21 -15.41 -4.87
N ASP A 16 16.62 -16.67 -4.97
CA ASP A 16 17.90 -17.00 -5.60
C ASP A 16 17.93 -16.48 -7.06
N PRO A 17 18.96 -15.71 -7.48
CA PRO A 17 19.00 -15.10 -8.80
C PRO A 17 18.94 -16.10 -9.96
N SER A 18 19.34 -17.35 -9.72
CA SER A 18 19.48 -18.38 -10.77
C SER A 18 18.37 -19.43 -10.74
N THR A 19 17.84 -19.72 -9.56
CA THR A 19 16.89 -20.83 -9.34
C THR A 19 15.67 -20.45 -8.50
N GLY A 20 15.59 -19.21 -8.01
CA GLY A 20 14.50 -18.76 -7.17
C GLY A 20 13.16 -18.82 -7.89
N GLN A 21 12.14 -19.37 -7.24
CA GLN A 21 10.81 -19.53 -7.86
C GLN A 21 10.22 -18.19 -8.29
N PHE A 22 10.25 -17.16 -7.43
CA PHE A 22 9.72 -15.85 -7.76
C PHE A 22 10.53 -15.16 -8.87
N ILE A 23 11.85 -15.33 -8.89
CA ILE A 23 12.71 -14.81 -9.96
C ILE A 23 12.39 -15.50 -11.29
N THR A 24 12.16 -16.81 -11.27
CA THR A 24 11.76 -17.59 -12.43
C THR A 24 10.39 -17.15 -12.95
N ASP A 25 9.42 -16.94 -12.04
CA ASP A 25 8.08 -16.45 -12.40
C ASP A 25 8.16 -15.08 -13.11
N LEU A 26 8.92 -14.12 -12.56
CA LEU A 26 9.13 -12.82 -13.20
C LEU A 26 9.86 -12.93 -14.54
N THR A 27 10.84 -13.83 -14.66
CA THR A 27 11.56 -14.03 -15.92
C THR A 27 10.65 -14.62 -17.00
N ASN A 28 9.74 -15.53 -16.61
CA ASN A 28 8.74 -16.10 -17.52
C ASN A 28 7.71 -15.05 -17.99
N ASP A 29 7.42 -14.04 -17.17
CA ASP A 29 6.61 -12.88 -17.56
C ASP A 29 7.35 -11.91 -18.50
N GLY A 30 8.64 -12.15 -18.77
CA GLY A 30 9.46 -11.36 -19.70
C GLY A 30 10.35 -10.31 -19.03
N TRP A 31 10.47 -10.30 -17.70
CA TRP A 31 11.34 -9.37 -16.99
C TRP A 31 12.80 -9.86 -16.94
N THR A 32 13.75 -8.93 -16.98
CA THR A 32 15.12 -9.19 -16.53
C THR A 32 15.24 -8.77 -15.07
N VAL A 33 15.70 -9.67 -14.19
CA VAL A 33 15.65 -9.44 -12.74
C VAL A 33 17.03 -9.60 -12.12
N SER A 34 17.50 -8.56 -11.43
CA SER A 34 18.60 -8.63 -10.46
C SER A 34 18.07 -8.84 -9.05
N VAL A 35 18.88 -9.44 -8.18
CA VAL A 35 18.57 -9.57 -6.75
C VAL A 35 19.73 -9.04 -5.94
N ASP A 36 19.45 -8.05 -5.12
CA ASP A 36 20.41 -7.36 -4.27
C ASP A 36 19.95 -7.40 -2.83
N THR A 37 20.92 -7.32 -1.92
CA THR A 37 20.63 -7.29 -0.48
C THR A 37 20.99 -5.94 0.11
N MET A 38 20.13 -5.42 0.98
CA MET A 38 20.43 -4.24 1.80
C MET A 38 19.97 -4.50 3.23
N THR A 39 20.57 -3.84 4.21
CA THR A 39 20.15 -3.95 5.61
C THR A 39 19.27 -2.77 5.96
N ALA A 40 18.21 -2.99 6.75
CA ALA A 40 17.55 -1.91 7.46
C ALA A 40 18.58 -1.13 8.28
N SER A 41 18.50 0.20 8.26
CA SER A 41 19.42 1.05 9.00
C SER A 41 18.65 2.18 9.65
N SER A 42 19.03 2.51 10.88
CA SER A 42 18.58 3.72 11.57
C SER A 42 19.41 4.96 11.20
N ASP A 43 20.38 4.81 10.29
CA ASP A 43 21.13 5.94 9.73
C ASP A 43 20.16 6.84 8.95
N PRO A 44 20.05 8.14 9.28
CA PRO A 44 19.18 9.06 8.56
C PRO A 44 19.52 9.17 7.07
N PHE A 45 20.74 8.83 6.63
CA PHE A 45 21.16 8.84 5.22
C PHE A 45 20.92 7.51 4.48
N ALA A 46 20.31 6.52 5.15
CA ALA A 46 20.03 5.22 4.55
C ALA A 46 19.02 5.29 3.38
N PRO A 47 17.96 6.13 3.42
CA PRO A 47 17.09 6.34 2.26
C PRO A 47 17.85 6.84 1.03
N GLU A 48 18.72 7.84 1.16
CA GLU A 48 19.52 8.35 0.05
C GLU A 48 20.44 7.27 -0.52
N THR A 49 20.99 6.41 0.34
CA THR A 49 21.82 5.28 -0.11
C THR A 49 21.01 4.33 -0.99
N LEU A 50 19.78 3.98 -0.59
CA LEU A 50 18.89 3.15 -1.38
C LEU A 50 18.44 3.86 -2.68
N ARG A 51 18.07 5.14 -2.61
CA ARG A 51 17.68 5.93 -3.80
C ARG A 51 18.84 6.04 -4.80
N ASN A 52 20.06 6.28 -4.35
CA ASN A 52 21.24 6.33 -5.22
C ASN A 52 21.54 4.98 -5.88
N PHE A 53 21.32 3.87 -5.17
CA PHE A 53 21.39 2.54 -5.77
C PHE A 53 20.32 2.37 -6.87
N LEU A 54 19.07 2.77 -6.61
CA LEU A 54 18.00 2.73 -7.60
C LEU A 54 18.30 3.61 -8.82
N ILE A 55 18.87 4.80 -8.63
CA ILE A 55 19.36 5.66 -9.73
C ILE A 55 20.41 4.92 -10.57
N SER A 56 21.34 4.20 -9.93
CA SER A 56 22.37 3.45 -10.66
C SER A 56 21.77 2.32 -11.50
N GLU A 57 20.78 1.60 -10.96
CA GLU A 57 20.05 0.54 -11.68
C GLU A 57 19.16 1.10 -12.80
N TYR A 58 18.52 2.25 -12.58
CA TYR A 58 17.75 2.92 -13.62
C TYR A 58 18.62 3.31 -14.82
N ASN A 59 19.83 3.83 -14.55
CA ASN A 59 20.80 4.17 -15.60
C ASN A 59 21.33 2.95 -16.38
N THR A 60 21.16 1.73 -15.86
CA THR A 60 21.47 0.48 -16.59
C THR A 60 20.25 -0.12 -17.28
N GLY A 61 19.07 0.51 -17.15
CA GLY A 61 17.83 0.13 -17.84
C GLY A 61 16.76 -0.51 -16.95
N SER A 62 16.92 -0.52 -15.62
CA SER A 62 15.86 -0.95 -14.71
C SER A 62 14.65 -0.01 -14.78
N VAL A 63 13.45 -0.57 -14.68
CA VAL A 63 12.18 0.19 -14.73
C VAL A 63 11.38 0.13 -13.42
N GLY A 64 11.92 -0.55 -12.41
CA GLY A 64 11.26 -0.71 -11.12
C GLY A 64 11.98 -1.62 -10.14
N ALA A 65 11.51 -1.61 -8.89
CA ALA A 65 12.03 -2.49 -7.85
C ALA A 65 10.93 -3.00 -6.92
N ILE A 66 11.19 -4.18 -6.36
CA ILE A 66 10.40 -4.77 -5.27
C ILE A 66 11.29 -4.79 -4.03
N LEU A 67 10.82 -4.13 -2.98
CA LEU A 67 11.48 -3.99 -1.69
C LEU A 67 10.93 -5.06 -0.74
N VAL A 68 11.78 -6.00 -0.29
CA VAL A 68 11.37 -7.17 0.48
C VAL A 68 11.92 -7.12 1.91
N GLY A 69 11.00 -7.07 2.88
CA GLY A 69 11.29 -6.93 4.31
C GLY A 69 11.52 -5.48 4.73
N ASP A 70 12.07 -5.32 5.93
CA ASP A 70 12.45 -4.01 6.45
C ASP A 70 13.66 -3.47 5.68
N LEU A 71 13.47 -2.34 5.01
CA LEU A 71 14.49 -1.61 4.26
C LEU A 71 14.37 -0.13 4.64
N PRO A 72 15.39 0.71 4.37
CA PRO A 72 15.32 2.14 4.69
C PRO A 72 14.01 2.78 4.23
N ILE A 73 13.47 3.67 5.06
CA ILE A 73 12.16 4.30 4.83
C ILE A 73 12.38 5.80 4.79
N ALA A 74 12.07 6.42 3.66
CA ALA A 74 12.00 7.87 3.55
C ALA A 74 10.72 8.38 4.23
N TRP A 75 10.84 9.50 4.93
CA TRP A 75 9.73 10.18 5.58
C TRP A 75 9.54 11.56 4.96
N TYR A 76 8.29 12.00 4.88
CA TYR A 76 7.93 13.36 4.48
C TYR A 76 7.08 14.01 5.57
N GLN A 77 7.26 15.31 5.78
CA GLN A 77 6.48 16.14 6.70
C GLN A 77 5.89 17.35 5.98
N MET A 78 4.69 17.76 6.40
CA MET A 78 4.02 18.93 5.84
C MET A 78 2.96 19.50 6.78
N MET A 79 2.54 20.74 6.51
CA MET A 79 1.28 21.28 7.03
C MET A 79 0.14 20.80 6.15
N ASN A 80 -0.60 19.80 6.61
CA ASN A 80 -1.76 19.27 5.90
C ASN A 80 -2.96 20.21 6.04
N THR A 81 -3.68 20.42 4.95
CA THR A 81 -4.87 21.28 4.93
C THR A 81 -6.02 20.53 4.27
N PHE A 82 -7.03 20.17 5.05
CA PHE A 82 -8.29 19.65 4.52
C PHE A 82 -9.31 20.77 4.37
N TRP A 83 -10.24 20.60 3.43
CA TRP A 83 -11.28 21.60 3.20
C TRP A 83 -12.08 21.87 4.49
N GLY A 84 -12.09 23.12 4.92
CA GLY A 84 -12.79 23.54 6.15
C GLY A 84 -12.04 23.30 7.47
N SER A 85 -10.82 22.74 7.45
CA SER A 85 -10.00 22.53 8.66
C SER A 85 -8.78 23.47 8.69
N PRO A 86 -8.34 23.93 9.87
CA PRO A 86 -7.07 24.65 9.98
C PRO A 86 -5.90 23.74 9.59
N PRO A 87 -4.79 24.30 9.07
CA PRO A 87 -3.60 23.51 8.80
C PRO A 87 -3.12 22.78 10.05
N SER A 88 -2.73 21.51 9.90
CA SER A 88 -2.15 20.70 10.97
C SER A 88 -0.89 19.99 10.48
N TYR A 89 0.11 19.89 11.35
CA TYR A 89 1.31 19.11 11.06
C TYR A 89 0.96 17.63 10.83
N THR A 90 1.64 17.02 9.86
CA THR A 90 1.64 15.56 9.65
C THR A 90 2.99 15.11 9.11
N ASP A 91 3.36 13.88 9.43
CA ASP A 91 4.41 13.11 8.75
C ASP A 91 3.86 11.78 8.22
N PHE A 92 4.56 11.18 7.28
CA PHE A 92 4.24 9.86 6.73
C PHE A 92 5.42 9.25 5.97
N PRO A 93 5.52 7.91 5.91
CA PRO A 93 6.49 7.25 5.05
C PRO A 93 6.08 7.41 3.58
N ILE A 94 7.06 7.55 2.68
CA ILE A 94 6.81 7.89 1.27
C ILE A 94 7.73 7.11 0.31
N ASP A 95 7.19 6.08 -0.34
CA ASP A 95 7.94 5.35 -1.37
C ASP A 95 8.07 6.14 -2.69
N LEU A 96 7.33 7.26 -2.88
CA LEU A 96 7.55 8.16 -4.02
C LEU A 96 8.98 8.69 -4.05
N PHE A 97 9.63 8.86 -2.90
CA PHE A 97 11.06 9.21 -2.83
C PHE A 97 11.97 8.21 -3.57
N TYR A 98 11.58 6.94 -3.61
CA TYR A 98 12.28 5.89 -4.35
C TYR A 98 11.81 5.71 -5.79
N MET A 99 10.63 6.25 -6.13
CA MET A 99 10.08 6.20 -7.48
C MET A 99 10.55 7.39 -8.33
N ASP A 100 10.63 8.57 -7.73
CA ASP A 100 11.15 9.80 -8.32
C ASP A 100 12.67 9.84 -8.12
N LEU A 101 13.42 9.70 -9.20
CA LEU A 101 14.87 9.56 -9.25
C LEU A 101 15.58 10.86 -9.69
N ASP A 102 14.88 11.76 -10.38
CA ASP A 102 15.42 13.02 -10.90
C ASP A 102 14.89 14.29 -10.19
N GLY A 103 13.92 14.14 -9.28
CA GLY A 103 13.40 15.20 -8.44
C GLY A 103 14.31 15.59 -7.28
N ILE A 104 14.04 16.77 -6.73
CA ILE A 104 14.80 17.42 -5.66
C ILE A 104 14.03 17.31 -4.35
N TRP A 105 14.64 16.62 -3.38
CA TRP A 105 14.10 16.41 -2.03
C TRP A 105 14.99 17.10 -1.00
N LEU A 106 14.41 17.95 -0.15
CA LEU A 106 15.13 18.74 0.84
C LEU A 106 14.49 18.62 2.24
N ASP A 107 15.36 18.74 3.25
CA ASP A 107 15.05 18.78 4.68
C ASP A 107 15.49 20.17 5.20
N GLN A 108 14.58 21.14 5.11
CA GLN A 108 14.79 22.56 5.39
C GLN A 108 13.93 23.08 6.54
N TYR A 109 12.92 22.32 6.94
CA TYR A 109 12.03 22.59 8.05
C TYR A 109 11.96 21.42 9.02
N LYS A 110 11.60 21.72 10.27
CA LYS A 110 11.36 20.72 11.30
C LYS A 110 10.13 21.08 12.12
N GLU A 111 9.54 20.06 12.75
CA GLU A 111 8.38 20.25 13.64
C GLU A 111 8.78 21.00 14.92
N SER A 112 7.95 21.99 15.29
CA SER A 112 7.98 22.61 16.61
C SER A 112 6.63 23.23 16.95
N GLY A 113 5.95 22.68 17.95
CA GLY A 113 4.70 23.23 18.48
C GLY A 113 3.53 23.17 17.48
N GLY A 114 3.45 22.09 16.71
CA GLY A 114 2.45 21.82 15.69
C GLY A 114 2.66 22.57 14.37
N ASN A 115 3.84 23.17 14.17
CA ASN A 115 4.17 23.97 12.99
C ASN A 115 5.54 23.58 12.44
N LEU A 116 5.78 23.86 11.17
CA LEU A 116 7.09 23.76 10.54
C LEU A 116 7.88 25.06 10.71
N ILE A 117 9.08 24.96 11.28
CA ILE A 117 10.03 26.06 11.44
C ILE A 117 11.34 25.75 10.71
N PRO A 118 12.12 26.76 10.27
CA PRO A 118 13.40 26.49 9.60
C PRO A 118 14.36 25.65 10.47
N GLY A 119 14.98 24.65 9.85
CA GLY A 119 15.89 23.69 10.49
C GLY A 119 15.73 22.31 9.86
N SER A 120 16.61 21.36 10.16
CA SER A 120 16.52 20.00 9.63
C SER A 120 16.33 18.96 10.73
N ASP A 121 15.60 17.87 10.42
CA ASP A 121 15.32 16.76 11.35
C ASP A 121 15.33 15.37 10.70
N SER A 122 15.94 15.25 9.51
CA SER A 122 16.03 14.02 8.71
C SER A 122 14.69 13.53 8.13
N ILE A 123 13.69 14.41 8.08
CA ILE A 123 12.41 14.18 7.42
C ILE A 123 12.26 15.22 6.31
N TYR A 124 12.08 14.78 5.07
CA TYR A 124 11.93 15.70 3.95
C TYR A 124 10.66 16.54 4.08
N ASP A 125 10.71 17.80 3.67
CA ASP A 125 9.58 18.73 3.78
C ASP A 125 9.35 19.52 2.48
N THR A 126 10.28 19.41 1.55
CA THR A 126 10.29 20.17 0.30
C THR A 126 10.63 19.23 -0.86
N HIS A 127 9.70 19.11 -1.81
CA HIS A 127 9.83 18.36 -3.06
C HIS A 127 9.63 19.30 -4.25
N LEU A 128 10.64 19.42 -5.12
CA LEU A 128 10.70 20.38 -6.22
C LEU A 128 11.32 19.74 -7.47
N GLY A 129 11.24 20.45 -8.60
CA GLY A 129 11.79 19.98 -9.87
C GLY A 129 10.79 19.12 -10.62
N ASN A 130 11.26 18.03 -11.22
CA ASN A 130 10.38 16.96 -11.69
C ASN A 130 9.89 16.18 -10.47
N MET A 131 8.59 15.87 -10.44
CA MET A 131 7.95 15.21 -9.29
C MET A 131 7.21 13.93 -9.72
N GLU A 132 7.29 13.57 -11.01
CA GLU A 132 6.72 12.35 -11.54
C GLU A 132 7.57 11.14 -11.12
N ALA A 133 6.94 9.96 -11.03
CA ALA A 133 7.66 8.73 -10.80
C ALA A 133 8.41 8.30 -12.07
N ASP A 134 9.72 8.03 -11.96
CA ASP A 134 10.53 7.49 -13.04
C ASP A 134 10.45 5.96 -13.12
N ILE A 135 10.26 5.30 -11.97
CA ILE A 135 10.18 3.85 -11.82
C ILE A 135 9.02 3.43 -10.92
N PHE A 136 8.56 2.17 -11.05
CA PHE A 136 7.60 1.61 -10.10
C PHE A 136 8.31 1.01 -8.88
N ILE A 137 7.69 1.14 -7.70
CA ILE A 137 8.13 0.48 -6.46
C ILE A 137 6.96 -0.30 -5.86
N GLY A 138 7.22 -1.55 -5.48
CA GLY A 138 6.35 -2.37 -4.64
C GLY A 138 7.05 -2.75 -3.35
N ARG A 139 6.30 -2.81 -2.24
CA ARG A 139 6.85 -3.12 -0.91
C ARG A 139 6.19 -4.35 -0.29
N LEU A 140 7.02 -5.28 0.16
CA LEU A 140 6.64 -6.47 0.93
C LEU A 140 7.20 -6.35 2.35
N THR A 141 6.57 -5.51 3.17
CA THR A 141 6.96 -5.29 4.58
C THR A 141 5.94 -5.96 5.49
N THR A 142 6.39 -6.95 6.26
CA THR A 142 5.55 -7.82 7.08
C THR A 142 5.78 -7.65 8.58
N SER A 143 6.83 -6.94 8.99
CA SER A 143 7.31 -6.82 10.37
C SER A 143 6.28 -6.14 11.29
N THR A 144 5.47 -5.25 10.71
CA THR A 144 4.37 -4.56 11.39
C THR A 144 3.10 -5.39 11.52
N VAL A 145 3.01 -6.53 10.82
CA VAL A 145 1.82 -7.39 10.81
C VAL A 145 2.12 -8.85 11.16
N GLY A 146 3.35 -9.23 11.52
CA GLY A 146 3.68 -10.57 12.03
C GLY A 146 5.12 -11.00 11.78
N ASP A 147 5.35 -12.33 11.72
CA ASP A 147 6.69 -12.88 11.48
C ASP A 147 7.10 -12.76 10.01
N ASP A 148 8.16 -12.00 9.74
CA ASP A 148 8.60 -11.71 8.38
C ASP A 148 8.85 -12.95 7.53
N SER A 149 9.66 -13.88 8.03
CA SER A 149 10.05 -15.05 7.24
C SER A 149 8.85 -15.92 6.88
N THR A 150 7.94 -16.12 7.83
CA THR A 150 6.76 -16.96 7.63
C THR A 150 5.79 -16.28 6.65
N LEU A 151 5.44 -15.02 6.89
CA LEU A 151 4.45 -14.31 6.08
C LEU A 151 4.95 -14.07 4.65
N LEU A 152 6.23 -13.75 4.46
CA LEU A 152 6.81 -13.59 3.12
C LEU A 152 6.90 -14.93 2.39
N TYR A 153 7.26 -16.02 3.09
CA TYR A 153 7.25 -17.36 2.49
C TYR A 153 5.86 -17.72 1.98
N GLU A 154 4.83 -17.56 2.81
CA GLU A 154 3.44 -17.81 2.44
C GLU A 154 2.97 -16.88 1.30
N TYR A 155 3.36 -15.61 1.33
CA TYR A 155 3.07 -14.65 0.27
C TYR A 155 3.65 -15.10 -1.08
N PHE A 156 4.92 -15.50 -1.14
CA PHE A 156 5.51 -15.95 -2.40
C PHE A 156 4.86 -17.23 -2.93
N GLN A 157 4.42 -18.14 -2.05
CA GLN A 157 3.64 -19.32 -2.47
C GLN A 157 2.28 -18.92 -3.07
N ARG A 158 1.57 -17.98 -2.44
CA ARG A 158 0.31 -17.45 -2.99
C ARG A 158 0.54 -16.74 -4.32
N ASN A 159 1.57 -15.91 -4.41
CA ASN A 159 1.93 -15.20 -5.62
C ASN A 159 2.23 -16.17 -6.78
N HIS A 160 3.05 -17.20 -6.55
CA HIS A 160 3.30 -18.23 -7.54
C HIS A 160 2.00 -18.92 -7.97
N SER A 161 1.18 -19.34 -7.01
CA SER A 161 -0.10 -20.02 -7.28
C SER A 161 -1.05 -19.17 -8.12
N TYR A 162 -1.05 -17.85 -7.92
CA TYR A 162 -1.82 -16.91 -8.74
C TYR A 162 -1.29 -16.83 -10.16
N ARG A 163 0.02 -16.68 -10.34
CA ARG A 163 0.66 -16.57 -11.67
C ARG A 163 0.49 -17.80 -12.55
N VAL A 164 0.34 -18.98 -11.96
CA VAL A 164 0.09 -20.24 -12.67
C VAL A 164 -1.39 -20.60 -12.75
N ASN A 165 -2.28 -19.64 -12.49
CA ASN A 165 -3.75 -19.76 -12.55
C ASN A 165 -4.35 -20.82 -11.62
N ASN A 166 -3.69 -21.15 -10.51
CA ASN A 166 -4.17 -22.09 -9.50
C ASN A 166 -4.79 -21.38 -8.27
N PHE A 167 -4.97 -20.06 -8.35
CA PHE A 167 -5.39 -19.22 -7.22
C PHE A 167 -6.21 -17.98 -7.63
N GLU A 168 -6.50 -17.84 -8.93
CA GLU A 168 -7.35 -16.76 -9.43
C GLU A 168 -8.78 -16.91 -8.88
N LEU A 169 -9.31 -15.83 -8.32
CA LEU A 169 -10.70 -15.75 -7.89
C LEU A 169 -11.61 -15.35 -9.07
N SER A 170 -12.93 -15.41 -8.88
CA SER A 170 -13.85 -14.94 -9.92
C SER A 170 -13.61 -13.45 -10.20
N ARG A 171 -13.52 -13.07 -11.49
CA ARG A 171 -13.36 -11.68 -11.96
C ARG A 171 -14.57 -10.80 -11.62
N LYS A 172 -14.74 -10.53 -10.33
CA LYS A 172 -15.80 -9.74 -9.72
C LYS A 172 -15.16 -8.76 -8.77
N ALA A 173 -15.65 -7.53 -8.77
CA ALA A 173 -15.21 -6.52 -7.82
C ALA A 173 -16.30 -6.22 -6.79
N LEU A 174 -15.90 -5.97 -5.53
CA LEU A 174 -16.72 -5.31 -4.52
C LEU A 174 -16.35 -3.82 -4.52
N PHE A 175 -17.36 -2.96 -4.63
CA PHE A 175 -17.21 -1.52 -4.58
C PHE A 175 -18.04 -0.98 -3.41
N TYR A 176 -17.39 -0.86 -2.25
CA TYR A 176 -18.02 -0.55 -0.97
C TYR A 176 -17.76 0.91 -0.60
N ILE A 177 -18.79 1.75 -0.69
CA ILE A 177 -18.68 3.20 -0.55
C ILE A 177 -19.50 3.69 0.64
N ASP A 178 -18.85 4.27 1.63
CA ASP A 178 -19.52 4.88 2.78
C ASP A 178 -20.06 6.30 2.48
N ASP A 179 -21.11 6.68 3.21
CA ASP A 179 -21.85 7.95 3.23
C ASP A 179 -21.19 9.13 2.50
N ASP A 180 -20.06 9.62 3.02
CA ASP A 180 -19.40 10.84 2.57
C ASP A 180 -18.99 10.80 1.08
N TRP A 181 -18.92 9.64 0.44
CA TRP A 181 -18.56 9.46 -0.97
C TRP A 181 -19.66 8.83 -1.83
N GLU A 182 -20.84 8.54 -1.26
CA GLU A 182 -21.96 7.89 -1.96
C GLU A 182 -22.33 8.59 -3.27
N TYR A 183 -22.28 9.93 -3.27
CA TYR A 183 -22.61 10.74 -4.43
C TYR A 183 -21.67 10.54 -5.64
N TRP A 184 -20.46 10.02 -5.46
CA TRP A 184 -19.52 9.69 -6.54
C TRP A 184 -19.71 8.27 -7.10
N THR A 185 -20.59 7.46 -6.49
CA THR A 185 -20.72 6.03 -6.79
C THR A 185 -20.85 5.75 -8.29
N SER A 186 -21.74 6.46 -8.99
CA SER A 186 -21.98 6.19 -10.41
C SER A 186 -20.75 6.46 -11.28
N GLU A 187 -19.97 7.49 -10.96
CA GLU A 187 -18.78 7.85 -11.74
C GLU A 187 -17.67 6.81 -11.51
N TRP A 188 -17.33 6.55 -10.25
CA TRP A 188 -16.22 5.67 -9.92
C TRP A 188 -16.53 4.19 -10.21
N ALA A 189 -17.78 3.75 -10.04
CA ALA A 189 -18.19 2.42 -10.47
C ALA A 189 -18.14 2.28 -12.00
N GLY A 190 -18.42 3.35 -12.75
CA GLY A 190 -18.28 3.39 -14.20
C GLY A 190 -16.82 3.21 -14.64
N GLN A 191 -15.88 3.87 -13.95
CA GLN A 191 -14.44 3.73 -14.19
C GLN A 191 -13.95 2.32 -13.87
N LEU A 192 -14.33 1.75 -12.71
CA LEU A 192 -14.02 0.35 -12.39
C LEU A 192 -14.65 -0.63 -13.40
N GLY A 193 -15.80 -0.27 -13.99
CA GLY A 193 -16.49 -1.01 -15.04
C GLY A 193 -15.73 -1.11 -16.36
N MET A 194 -14.65 -0.34 -16.54
CA MET A 194 -13.74 -0.49 -17.67
C MET A 194 -12.84 -1.73 -17.54
N VAL A 195 -12.67 -2.26 -16.33
CA VAL A 195 -11.81 -3.42 -16.01
C VAL A 195 -12.63 -4.66 -15.63
N TYR A 196 -13.76 -4.46 -14.94
CA TYR A 196 -14.60 -5.53 -14.41
C TYR A 196 -16.02 -5.50 -14.99
N ASP A 197 -16.42 -6.62 -15.61
CA ASP A 197 -17.79 -6.79 -16.12
C ASP A 197 -18.84 -7.00 -15.01
N SER A 198 -18.40 -7.39 -13.81
CA SER A 198 -19.27 -7.71 -12.68
C SER A 198 -18.82 -6.99 -11.41
N ILE A 199 -19.53 -5.93 -11.04
CA ILE A 199 -19.25 -5.12 -9.85
C ILE A 199 -20.45 -5.19 -8.89
N LEU A 200 -20.19 -5.60 -7.65
CA LEU A 200 -21.14 -5.45 -6.55
C LEU A 200 -20.92 -4.07 -5.92
N VAL A 201 -21.81 -3.14 -6.21
CA VAL A 201 -21.81 -1.80 -5.59
C VAL A 201 -22.65 -1.83 -4.31
N VAL A 202 -22.06 -1.38 -3.21
CA VAL A 202 -22.73 -1.21 -1.91
C VAL A 202 -22.47 0.22 -1.44
N ASN A 203 -23.51 1.06 -1.46
CA ASN A 203 -23.36 2.50 -1.24
C ASN A 203 -24.52 3.15 -0.47
N ASP A 204 -25.44 2.38 0.12
CA ASP A 204 -26.53 2.97 0.91
C ASP A 204 -25.98 3.43 2.28
N PRO A 205 -25.97 4.75 2.58
CA PRO A 205 -25.33 5.32 3.77
C PRO A 205 -25.87 4.78 5.09
N GLU A 206 -27.09 4.23 5.12
CA GLU A 206 -27.69 3.69 6.33
C GLU A 206 -27.35 2.21 6.55
N THR A 207 -26.77 1.55 5.54
CA THR A 207 -26.47 0.11 5.58
C THR A 207 -25.00 -0.21 5.31
N THR A 208 -24.19 0.74 4.85
CA THR A 208 -22.74 0.60 4.66
C THR A 208 -21.96 0.54 5.98
N ILE A 209 -22.40 -0.26 6.94
CA ILE A 209 -21.80 -0.38 8.28
C ILE A 209 -20.80 -1.53 8.39
N ALA A 210 -20.02 -1.58 9.48
CA ALA A 210 -19.00 -2.61 9.67
C ALA A 210 -19.55 -4.05 9.64
N ASP A 211 -20.77 -4.29 10.13
CA ASP A 211 -21.39 -5.64 10.09
C ASP A 211 -21.75 -6.10 8.68
N ASP A 212 -22.20 -5.19 7.80
CA ASP A 212 -22.39 -5.52 6.37
C ASP A 212 -21.03 -5.77 5.73
N TYR A 213 -20.05 -4.89 5.94
CA TYR A 213 -18.68 -5.06 5.41
C TYR A 213 -18.07 -6.41 5.79
N ARG A 214 -18.14 -6.81 7.07
CA ARG A 214 -17.71 -8.14 7.56
C ARG A 214 -18.33 -9.28 6.76
N THR A 215 -19.60 -9.15 6.38
CA THR A 215 -20.31 -10.15 5.60
C THR A 215 -19.87 -10.14 4.13
N ARG A 216 -19.78 -8.95 3.51
CA ARG A 216 -19.44 -8.80 2.08
C ARG A 216 -18.07 -9.33 1.73
N ILE A 217 -17.06 -9.09 2.57
CA ILE A 217 -15.68 -9.49 2.28
C ILE A 217 -15.43 -11.01 2.38
N THR A 218 -16.40 -11.78 2.89
CA THR A 218 -16.36 -13.26 2.88
C THR A 218 -16.82 -13.86 1.56
N ILE A 219 -17.37 -13.05 0.65
CA ILE A 219 -17.73 -13.47 -0.71
C ILE A 219 -16.50 -13.29 -1.59
N SER A 220 -16.29 -14.21 -2.54
CA SER A 220 -15.16 -14.17 -3.46
C SER A 220 -15.22 -12.96 -4.40
N HIS A 221 -14.18 -12.14 -4.35
CA HIS A 221 -13.94 -11.03 -5.26
C HIS A 221 -12.47 -11.06 -5.71
N GLU A 222 -12.17 -10.76 -6.96
CA GLU A 222 -10.77 -10.52 -7.37
C GLU A 222 -10.28 -9.20 -6.77
N TRP A 223 -11.18 -8.21 -6.69
CA TRP A 223 -10.90 -6.83 -6.28
C TRP A 223 -11.89 -6.31 -5.25
N ILE A 224 -11.39 -5.64 -4.21
CA ILE A 224 -12.21 -4.91 -3.25
C ILE A 224 -11.76 -3.45 -3.21
N SER A 225 -12.65 -2.52 -3.49
CA SER A 225 -12.45 -1.11 -3.16
C SER A 225 -13.32 -0.74 -1.97
N VAL A 226 -12.70 -0.15 -0.94
CA VAL A 226 -13.40 0.39 0.23
C VAL A 226 -13.12 1.89 0.35
N PHE A 227 -14.19 2.66 0.47
CA PHE A 227 -14.16 4.11 0.63
C PHE A 227 -14.78 4.43 1.97
N ALA A 228 -13.94 4.69 2.96
CA ALA A 228 -14.35 4.85 4.34
C ALA A 228 -13.40 5.78 5.08
N HIS A 229 -13.90 6.45 6.11
CA HIS A 229 -13.01 7.03 7.11
C HIS A 229 -12.17 5.91 7.72
N SER A 230 -10.89 6.16 7.92
CA SER A 230 -9.98 5.09 8.32
C SER A 230 -8.79 5.64 9.09
N TRP A 231 -8.07 4.71 9.69
CA TRP A 231 -6.76 4.90 10.27
C TRP A 231 -5.95 3.60 9.97
N PRO A 232 -4.68 3.49 10.40
CA PRO A 232 -3.91 2.30 10.09
C PRO A 232 -4.60 0.99 10.52
N GLN A 233 -5.20 0.95 11.73
CA GLN A 233 -5.78 -0.28 12.30
C GLN A 233 -7.29 -0.45 12.07
N GLY A 234 -7.92 0.26 11.14
CA GLY A 234 -9.34 0.03 10.87
C GLY A 234 -10.04 1.02 9.97
N HIS A 235 -11.34 0.76 9.82
CA HIS A 235 -12.31 1.57 9.08
C HIS A 235 -13.44 2.01 10.03
N GLY A 236 -13.92 3.23 9.84
CA GLY A 236 -15.09 3.80 10.47
C GLY A 236 -16.12 4.13 9.40
N PHE A 237 -17.31 3.57 9.55
CA PHE A 237 -18.43 3.77 8.67
C PHE A 237 -19.49 4.61 9.37
N LYS A 238 -19.98 5.65 8.72
CA LYS A 238 -21.07 6.48 9.26
C LYS A 238 -22.42 5.84 8.97
N TYR A 239 -23.38 6.08 9.86
CA TYR A 239 -24.79 5.75 9.65
C TYR A 239 -25.69 6.65 10.53
N ASN A 240 -27.01 6.49 10.41
CA ASN A 240 -28.02 7.28 11.12
C ASN A 240 -27.87 8.79 10.82
N GLY A 241 -27.88 9.12 9.52
CA GLY A 241 -27.68 10.48 9.01
C GLY A 241 -26.34 11.08 9.43
N GLY A 242 -25.28 10.27 9.41
CA GLY A 242 -23.92 10.69 9.77
C GLY A 242 -23.66 10.90 11.27
N ASN A 243 -24.61 10.56 12.15
CA ASN A 243 -24.50 10.84 13.59
C ASN A 243 -23.85 9.72 14.40
N LEU A 244 -23.80 8.49 13.86
CA LEU A 244 -23.25 7.32 14.54
C LEU A 244 -22.14 6.68 13.68
N TRP A 245 -21.28 5.93 14.36
CA TRP A 245 -20.15 5.22 13.76
C TRP A 245 -20.25 3.72 14.00
N SER A 246 -19.93 2.95 12.97
CA SER A 246 -19.74 1.51 13.01
C SER A 246 -18.28 1.18 12.66
N TRP A 247 -17.63 0.34 13.47
CA TRP A 247 -16.18 0.17 13.42
C TRP A 247 -15.78 -1.22 12.97
N PHE A 248 -14.82 -1.28 12.05
CA PHE A 248 -14.13 -2.49 11.61
C PHE A 248 -12.65 -2.37 11.94
N TYR A 249 -12.08 -3.37 12.60
CA TYR A 249 -10.70 -3.33 13.08
C TYR A 249 -9.82 -4.33 12.34
N SER A 250 -8.56 -3.96 12.14
CA SER A 250 -7.59 -4.77 11.40
C SER A 250 -7.34 -6.14 12.04
N TYR A 251 -7.42 -6.26 13.36
CA TYR A 251 -7.26 -7.54 14.07
C TYR A 251 -8.34 -8.58 13.71
N GLU A 252 -9.48 -8.16 13.16
CA GLU A 252 -10.56 -9.04 12.74
C GLU A 252 -10.25 -9.72 11.40
N ILE A 253 -9.43 -9.08 10.55
CA ILE A 253 -9.12 -9.51 9.18
C ILE A 253 -8.64 -10.98 9.13
N PRO A 254 -7.68 -11.44 9.96
CA PRO A 254 -7.20 -12.83 9.88
C PRO A 254 -8.28 -13.85 10.27
N GLY A 255 -9.19 -13.47 11.18
CA GLY A 255 -10.28 -14.34 11.63
C GLY A 255 -11.44 -14.41 10.63
N ILE A 256 -11.71 -13.31 9.92
CA ILE A 256 -12.71 -13.26 8.84
C ILE A 256 -12.17 -13.95 7.59
N ASN A 257 -10.86 -13.83 7.34
CA ASN A 257 -10.16 -14.32 6.16
C ASN A 257 -10.83 -13.89 4.84
N PRO A 258 -10.84 -12.58 4.52
CA PRO A 258 -11.44 -12.06 3.29
C PRO A 258 -11.03 -12.84 2.04
N ILE A 259 -12.01 -13.14 1.18
CA ILE A 259 -11.79 -13.88 -0.06
C ILE A 259 -11.55 -12.88 -1.19
N ALA A 260 -10.40 -12.19 -1.15
CA ALA A 260 -9.98 -11.30 -2.22
C ALA A 260 -8.48 -11.27 -2.46
N ASN A 261 -8.10 -11.09 -3.73
CA ASN A 261 -6.71 -10.99 -4.16
C ASN A 261 -6.16 -9.56 -3.99
N PHE A 262 -6.92 -8.55 -4.42
CA PHE A 262 -6.44 -7.16 -4.48
C PHE A 262 -7.38 -6.17 -3.81
N TYR A 263 -6.79 -5.11 -3.25
CA TYR A 263 -7.50 -4.11 -2.47
C TYR A 263 -7.13 -2.69 -2.90
N ASN A 264 -8.14 -1.85 -3.13
CA ASN A 264 -8.01 -0.40 -3.18
C ASN A 264 -8.61 0.20 -1.91
N LEU A 265 -7.74 0.80 -1.10
CA LEU A 265 -8.05 1.35 0.20
C LEU A 265 -8.11 2.87 0.05
N PHE A 266 -9.26 3.38 -0.38
CA PHE A 266 -9.59 4.81 -0.26
C PHE A 266 -9.91 5.10 1.22
N ALA A 267 -8.83 5.13 2.00
CA ALA A 267 -8.88 4.97 3.44
C ALA A 267 -7.65 5.66 4.05
N CYS A 268 -7.90 6.72 4.82
CA CYS A 268 -6.87 7.52 5.49
C CYS A 268 -5.86 6.65 6.25
N SER A 269 -4.57 6.82 5.92
CA SER A 269 -3.41 6.15 6.56
C SER A 269 -3.49 4.63 6.65
N ASN A 270 -4.42 3.99 5.96
CA ASN A 270 -4.74 2.57 6.12
C ASN A 270 -3.64 1.65 5.59
N ALA A 271 -2.81 2.18 4.68
CA ALA A 271 -1.61 1.54 4.15
C ALA A 271 -0.32 2.15 4.72
N ARG A 272 -0.35 2.82 5.88
CA ARG A 272 0.85 3.29 6.59
C ARG A 272 1.61 2.08 7.13
N TYR A 273 2.45 1.49 6.28
CA TYR A 273 3.12 0.21 6.50
C TYR A 273 4.12 0.18 7.66
N THR A 274 4.44 1.35 8.24
CA THR A 274 5.24 1.51 9.46
C THR A 274 4.44 1.34 10.75
N GLU A 275 3.11 1.32 10.69
CA GLU A 275 2.23 1.16 11.86
C GLU A 275 1.88 -0.31 12.07
N SER A 276 1.85 -0.73 13.34
CA SER A 276 1.46 -2.08 13.71
C SER A 276 0.02 -2.38 13.26
N ASP A 277 -0.20 -3.59 12.76
CA ASP A 277 -1.49 -4.09 12.31
C ASP A 277 -2.18 -3.16 11.29
N ASN A 278 -1.41 -2.49 10.43
CA ASN A 278 -1.98 -1.68 9.36
C ASN A 278 -2.84 -2.55 8.42
N CYS A 279 -4.05 -2.11 8.09
CA CYS A 279 -4.99 -2.87 7.29
C CYS A 279 -4.42 -3.29 5.93
N GLY A 280 -3.65 -2.44 5.24
CA GLY A 280 -3.03 -2.79 3.96
C GLY A 280 -2.17 -4.05 4.04
N GLY A 281 -1.31 -4.13 5.05
CA GLY A 281 -0.51 -5.32 5.35
C GLY A 281 -1.35 -6.49 5.85
N MET A 282 -2.36 -6.24 6.69
CA MET A 282 -3.23 -7.29 7.22
C MET A 282 -4.04 -7.99 6.11
N TYR A 283 -4.63 -7.24 5.18
CA TYR A 283 -5.34 -7.80 4.02
C TYR A 283 -4.40 -8.61 3.11
N THR A 284 -3.18 -8.13 2.89
CA THR A 284 -2.21 -8.74 1.96
C THR A 284 -1.53 -9.98 2.54
N PHE A 285 -1.07 -9.90 3.79
CA PHE A 285 -0.18 -10.90 4.37
C PHE A 285 -0.86 -11.85 5.35
N ARG A 286 -1.94 -11.40 6.02
CA ARG A 286 -2.60 -12.16 7.09
C ARG A 286 -3.91 -12.81 6.65
N THR A 287 -4.10 -12.97 5.35
CA THR A 287 -5.23 -13.70 4.75
C THR A 287 -4.72 -14.82 3.86
N SER A 288 -5.58 -15.80 3.60
CA SER A 288 -5.28 -16.90 2.70
C SER A 288 -5.34 -16.52 1.22
N TYR A 289 -5.79 -15.31 0.86
CA TYR A 289 -6.11 -14.89 -0.52
C TYR A 289 -5.40 -13.61 -0.99
N GLY A 290 -4.98 -12.75 -0.06
CA GLY A 290 -4.39 -11.45 -0.38
C GLY A 290 -3.07 -11.55 -1.14
N LEU A 291 -2.94 -10.68 -2.15
CA LEU A 291 -1.78 -10.53 -3.02
C LEU A 291 -1.31 -9.08 -3.15
N GLY A 292 -2.18 -8.09 -2.93
CA GLY A 292 -1.73 -6.69 -2.93
C GLY A 292 -2.79 -5.72 -2.44
N ALA A 293 -2.33 -4.64 -1.81
CA ALA A 293 -3.17 -3.53 -1.40
C ALA A 293 -2.53 -2.22 -1.85
N LEU A 294 -3.36 -1.30 -2.34
CA LEU A 294 -2.99 0.05 -2.70
C LEU A 294 -3.78 1.02 -1.81
N GLY A 295 -3.11 2.00 -1.21
CA GLY A 295 -3.74 2.95 -0.31
C GLY A 295 -2.81 4.04 0.17
N SER A 296 -3.31 4.94 1.01
CA SER A 296 -2.55 6.08 1.53
C SER A 296 -1.80 5.72 2.83
N ALA A 297 -0.55 6.18 2.95
CA ALA A 297 0.22 6.17 4.20
C ALA A 297 -0.04 7.40 5.10
N LYS A 298 -0.80 8.38 4.59
CA LYS A 298 -1.17 9.61 5.29
C LYS A 298 -2.68 9.82 5.32
N THR A 299 -3.14 10.80 6.08
CA THR A 299 -4.55 11.23 6.03
C THR A 299 -4.89 11.73 4.63
N GLY A 300 -6.05 11.30 4.13
CA GLY A 300 -6.47 11.46 2.74
C GLY A 300 -6.50 10.11 2.03
N SER A 301 -6.61 10.14 0.72
CA SER A 301 -6.82 8.96 -0.10
C SER A 301 -6.25 9.17 -1.51
N MET A 302 -6.39 8.17 -2.38
CA MET A 302 -6.05 8.28 -3.79
C MET A 302 -7.21 8.88 -4.58
N LEU A 303 -6.93 9.77 -5.52
CA LEU A 303 -7.93 10.34 -6.43
C LEU A 303 -7.63 9.87 -7.87
N GLU A 304 -8.34 10.43 -8.86
CA GLU A 304 -8.04 10.23 -10.29
C GLU A 304 -8.23 8.79 -10.80
N PHE A 305 -9.29 8.11 -10.33
CA PHE A 305 -9.60 6.73 -10.69
C PHE A 305 -9.76 6.44 -12.18
N GLN A 306 -10.09 7.46 -12.99
CA GLN A 306 -10.15 7.38 -14.45
C GLN A 306 -8.82 7.02 -15.12
N TYR A 307 -7.69 7.34 -14.50
CA TYR A 307 -6.36 6.97 -15.01
C TYR A 307 -5.84 5.68 -14.37
N PHE A 308 -6.41 5.30 -13.23
CA PHE A 308 -5.98 4.14 -12.47
C PHE A 308 -6.63 2.83 -12.96
N TYR A 309 -7.94 2.84 -13.22
CA TYR A 309 -8.69 1.71 -13.78
C TYR A 309 -8.65 1.74 -15.31
#